data_AF-A0A917N4D6-F1
#
_entry.id   AF-A0A917N4D6-F1
#
_cell.length_a   1.000
_cell.length_b   1.000
_cell.length_c   1.000
_cell.angle_alpha   90.00
_cell.angle_beta   90.00
_cell.angle_gamma   90.00
#
_symmetry.space_group_name_H-M   'P 1'
#
loop_
_entity.id
_entity.type
_entity.pdbx_description
1 polymer ?
#
loop_
_entity_poly.entity_id
_entity_poly.type
_entity_poly.pdbx_seq_one_letter_code
_entity_poly.pdbx_strand_id
1 'polypeptide(L)'
;MTFSDSLVMVQTYYTGEKEILNKYRYSISPMKDLMAQCVFTPHNIKKLTDHIKPSIAPNYLDEIYAIFSIAGYDYNKSFVLYKDSMLFVDLLPNHIVKEMLRIHLNLDSETYIQTIQSFFKKKIKIVPIATTNFSLLPIGSNTNKHTIWINAGRVTKTKEKRFHSIITFDNGFQLSVDRVELRIQELMKRGFLSHGVIRRDFTFNAVHPTTHLFDFLNVSSTEVTRKILKELLYRDIPDKHGDFLARYESNHRLLYRKLIFKELDIEE
;
A
#
# COMPACT_ATOMS: atom_id res chain seq x y z
N MET A 1 -20.26 20.87 12.67
CA MET A 1 -19.44 20.60 11.47
C MET A 1 -20.06 19.43 10.75
N THR A 2 -20.52 19.64 9.51
CA THR A 2 -21.00 18.54 8.68
C THR A 2 -19.81 17.87 7.98
N PHE A 3 -19.95 16.60 7.57
CA PHE A 3 -18.92 15.84 6.85
C PHE A 3 -18.43 16.57 5.57
N SER A 4 -19.31 17.38 4.97
CA SER A 4 -19.04 18.29 3.86
C SER A 4 -18.03 19.39 4.22
N ASP A 5 -18.18 20.01 5.39
CA ASP A 5 -17.32 21.12 5.83
C ASP A 5 -15.89 20.64 6.13
N SER A 6 -15.74 19.39 6.58
CA SER A 6 -14.45 18.72 6.80
C SER A 6 -13.69 18.47 5.49
N LEU A 7 -14.40 18.11 4.42
CA LEU A 7 -13.83 17.82 3.09
C LEU A 7 -13.29 19.08 2.39
N VAL A 8 -13.99 20.20 2.53
CA VAL A 8 -13.59 21.50 1.96
C VAL A 8 -12.37 22.08 2.68
N MET A 9 -12.30 21.92 4.01
CA MET A 9 -11.12 22.32 4.81
C MET A 9 -9.88 21.50 4.45
N VAL A 10 -10.03 20.19 4.21
CA VAL A 10 -8.96 19.32 3.70
C VAL A 10 -8.52 19.77 2.30
N GLN A 11 -9.42 20.06 1.37
CA GLN A 11 -9.00 20.49 0.03
C GLN A 11 -8.22 21.82 0.01
N THR A 12 -8.58 22.77 0.88
CA THR A 12 -7.99 24.11 0.90
C THR A 12 -6.61 24.13 1.58
N TYR A 13 -6.42 23.38 2.67
CA TYR A 13 -5.08 23.21 3.29
C TYR A 13 -4.09 22.49 2.34
N TYR A 14 -4.59 21.55 1.53
CA TYR A 14 -3.74 20.67 0.73
C TYR A 14 -3.24 21.29 -0.58
N THR A 15 -3.89 22.33 -1.11
CA THR A 15 -3.40 23.01 -2.33
C THR A 15 -2.06 23.73 -2.08
N GLY A 16 -1.89 24.35 -0.90
CA GLY A 16 -0.62 24.93 -0.46
C GLY A 16 0.47 23.90 -0.15
N GLU A 17 0.11 22.76 0.45
CA GLU A 17 1.07 21.66 0.70
C GLU A 17 1.52 20.96 -0.59
N LYS A 18 0.65 20.85 -1.60
CA LYS A 18 0.96 20.17 -2.86
C LYS A 18 2.07 20.89 -3.65
N GLU A 19 2.11 22.23 -3.63
CA GLU A 19 3.20 23.01 -4.23
C GLU A 19 4.53 22.80 -3.48
N ILE A 20 4.49 22.75 -2.15
CA ILE A 20 5.69 22.53 -1.31
C ILE A 20 6.21 21.09 -1.47
N LEU A 21 5.32 20.09 -1.49
CA LEU A 21 5.65 18.67 -1.67
C LEU A 21 6.21 18.37 -3.08
N ASN A 22 5.75 19.09 -4.11
CA ASN A 22 6.27 18.93 -5.46
C ASN A 22 7.72 19.43 -5.62
N LYS A 23 8.18 20.37 -4.78
CA LYS A 23 9.54 20.94 -4.85
C LYS A 23 10.65 19.92 -4.54
N TYR A 24 10.35 18.85 -3.82
CA TYR A 24 11.33 17.85 -3.37
C TYR A 24 11.24 16.52 -4.14
N ARG A 25 10.38 16.45 -5.16
CA ARG A 25 10.24 15.26 -6.01
C ARG A 25 11.29 15.26 -7.11
N TYR A 26 11.97 14.13 -7.24
CA TYR A 26 12.87 13.92 -8.37
C TYR A 26 12.11 13.21 -9.49
N SER A 27 12.13 13.79 -10.70
CA SER A 27 11.48 13.18 -11.87
C SER A 27 12.21 11.91 -12.27
N ILE A 28 11.46 10.87 -12.64
CA ILE A 28 12.03 9.62 -13.18
C ILE A 28 12.48 9.80 -14.64
N SER A 29 11.95 10.78 -15.37
CA SER A 29 12.22 10.93 -16.82
C SER A 29 13.71 10.96 -17.18
N PRO A 30 14.60 11.69 -16.46
CA PRO A 30 16.04 11.70 -16.73
C PRO A 30 16.75 10.37 -16.40
N MET A 31 16.08 9.45 -15.70
CA MET A 31 16.66 8.23 -15.15
C MET A 31 16.07 6.96 -15.76
N LYS A 32 15.18 7.07 -16.76
CA LYS A 32 14.48 5.94 -17.38
C LYS A 32 15.45 4.88 -17.91
N ASP A 33 16.51 5.30 -18.60
CA ASP A 33 17.50 4.38 -19.17
C ASP A 33 18.28 3.64 -18.08
N LEU A 34 18.68 4.36 -17.02
CA LEU A 34 19.35 3.77 -15.86
C LEU A 34 18.44 2.77 -15.14
N MET A 35 17.17 3.12 -14.94
CA MET A 35 16.18 2.27 -14.29
C MET A 35 15.85 1.02 -15.09
N ALA A 36 15.87 1.09 -16.42
CA ALA A 36 15.70 -0.06 -17.28
C ALA A 36 16.87 -1.06 -17.20
N GLN A 37 18.07 -0.58 -16.86
CA GLN A 37 19.30 -1.38 -16.81
C GLN A 37 19.69 -1.84 -15.40
N CYS A 38 19.16 -1.20 -14.36
CA CYS A 38 19.52 -1.47 -12.97
C CYS A 38 18.42 -2.22 -12.21
N VAL A 39 18.83 -3.18 -11.38
CA VAL A 39 17.96 -3.80 -10.38
C VAL A 39 18.26 -3.18 -9.02
N PHE A 40 17.28 -2.53 -8.43
CA PHE A 40 17.44 -1.85 -7.15
C PHE A 40 17.25 -2.80 -5.96
N THR A 41 17.96 -2.49 -4.87
CA THR A 41 17.90 -3.12 -3.56
C THR A 41 17.91 -2.03 -2.48
N PRO A 42 17.53 -2.33 -1.23
CA PRO A 42 17.70 -1.41 -0.11
C PRO A 42 19.14 -0.87 0.07
N HIS A 43 20.15 -1.59 -0.44
CA HIS A 43 21.56 -1.19 -0.34
C HIS A 43 21.98 -0.24 -1.46
N ASN A 44 21.63 -0.54 -2.71
CA ASN A 44 22.08 0.28 -3.85
C ASN A 44 21.20 1.51 -4.09
N ILE A 45 19.96 1.54 -3.57
CA ILE A 45 19.08 2.71 -3.67
C ILE A 45 19.66 3.92 -2.94
N LYS A 46 20.56 3.71 -1.97
CA LYS A 46 21.25 4.79 -1.27
C LYS A 46 21.98 5.72 -2.26
N LYS A 47 22.61 5.14 -3.29
CA LYS A 47 23.32 5.92 -4.32
C LYS A 47 22.36 6.84 -5.07
N LEU A 48 21.12 6.38 -5.30
CA LEU A 48 20.08 7.19 -5.91
C LEU A 48 19.60 8.30 -4.97
N THR A 49 19.42 7.99 -3.69
CA THR A 49 18.96 8.97 -2.69
C THR A 49 20.00 10.05 -2.40
N ASP A 50 21.29 9.76 -2.58
CA ASP A 50 22.36 10.76 -2.45
C ASP A 50 22.21 11.91 -3.49
N HIS A 51 21.43 11.71 -4.56
CA HIS A 51 21.10 12.71 -5.58
C HIS A 51 19.71 13.35 -5.42
N ILE A 52 18.94 12.95 -4.40
CA ILE A 52 17.57 13.41 -4.17
C ILE A 52 17.54 14.21 -2.87
N LYS A 53 16.97 15.42 -2.91
CA LYS A 53 16.79 16.21 -1.68
C LYS A 53 15.78 15.51 -0.76
N PRO A 54 16.05 15.40 0.55
CA PRO A 54 15.07 14.90 1.50
C PRO A 54 13.78 15.74 1.44
N SER A 55 12.64 15.06 1.43
CA SER A 55 11.31 15.64 1.62
C SER A 55 10.84 15.40 3.05
N ILE A 56 10.02 16.31 3.55
CA ILE A 56 9.41 16.23 4.88
C ILE A 56 8.41 15.07 4.93
N ALA A 57 7.63 14.88 3.87
CA ALA A 57 6.60 13.85 3.79
C ALA A 57 6.41 13.31 2.36
N PRO A 58 5.86 12.09 2.22
CA PRO A 58 5.24 11.60 1.00
C PRO A 58 3.98 12.39 0.64
N ASN A 59 3.61 12.44 -0.64
CA ASN A 59 2.25 12.82 -1.00
C ASN A 59 1.38 11.56 -0.94
N TYR A 60 0.57 11.48 0.11
CA TYR A 60 -0.26 10.31 0.34
C TYR A 60 -1.41 10.17 -0.67
N LEU A 61 -1.84 11.26 -1.33
CA LEU A 61 -2.94 11.21 -2.29
C LEU A 61 -2.54 10.60 -3.63
N ASP A 62 -1.26 10.68 -3.98
CA ASP A 62 -0.75 10.06 -5.20
C ASP A 62 -0.59 8.56 -5.01
N GLU A 63 -0.75 7.80 -6.09
CA GLU A 63 -0.58 6.37 -6.05
C GLU A 63 0.90 6.00 -5.82
N ILE A 64 1.14 5.39 -4.67
CA ILE A 64 2.46 4.88 -4.30
C ILE A 64 2.67 3.53 -4.99
N TYR A 65 3.82 3.38 -5.65
CA TYR A 65 4.22 2.15 -6.32
C TYR A 65 5.01 1.24 -5.38
N ALA A 66 5.92 1.83 -4.62
CA ALA A 66 6.73 1.10 -3.64
C ALA A 66 7.22 2.01 -2.51
N ILE A 67 7.43 1.42 -1.34
CA ILE A 67 8.09 2.02 -0.19
C ILE A 67 9.08 1.01 0.34
N PHE A 68 10.32 1.42 0.57
CA PHE A 68 11.27 0.56 1.26
C PHE A 68 12.31 1.39 2.00
N SER A 69 12.81 0.82 3.10
CA SER A 69 13.84 1.45 3.91
C SER A 69 15.21 1.38 3.24
N ILE A 70 16.05 2.36 3.56
CA ILE A 70 17.36 2.53 2.95
C ILE A 70 18.43 2.06 3.94
N ALA A 71 19.23 1.06 3.54
CA ALA A 71 20.16 0.37 4.44
C ALA A 71 21.22 1.30 5.04
N GLY A 72 21.67 2.31 4.30
CA GLY A 72 22.70 3.26 4.75
C GLY A 72 22.24 4.35 5.72
N TYR A 73 20.99 4.30 6.19
CA TYR A 73 20.45 5.22 7.19
C TYR A 73 19.81 4.44 8.36
N ASP A 74 20.45 3.34 8.78
CA ASP A 74 19.95 2.41 9.83
C ASP A 74 18.52 1.91 9.60
N TYR A 75 18.06 1.96 8.34
CA TYR A 75 16.71 1.66 7.91
C TYR A 75 15.63 2.58 8.52
N ASN A 76 16.00 3.78 8.97
CA ASN A 76 15.09 4.78 9.54
C ASN A 76 14.51 5.74 8.50
N LYS A 77 15.06 5.73 7.28
CA LYS A 77 14.61 6.54 6.15
C LYS A 77 14.05 5.68 5.05
N SER A 78 13.10 6.22 4.30
CA SER A 78 12.42 5.52 3.22
C SER A 78 12.64 6.17 1.87
N PHE A 79 12.73 5.32 0.87
CA PHE A 79 12.52 5.68 -0.52
C PHE A 79 11.07 5.39 -0.89
N VAL A 80 10.40 6.36 -1.51
CA VAL A 80 9.01 6.23 -1.99
C VAL A 80 8.99 6.43 -3.49
N LEU A 81 8.49 5.43 -4.20
CA LEU A 81 8.35 5.41 -5.65
C LEU A 81 6.92 5.75 -6.04
N TYR A 82 6.77 6.63 -7.03
CA TYR A 82 5.51 6.93 -7.72
C TYR A 82 5.67 6.61 -9.21
N LYS A 83 4.60 6.83 -9.99
CA LYS A 83 4.60 6.65 -11.44
C LYS A 83 5.76 7.41 -12.13
N ASP A 84 5.82 8.72 -11.95
CA ASP A 84 6.74 9.60 -12.68
C ASP A 84 7.78 10.29 -11.79
N SER A 85 7.77 9.99 -10.49
CA SER A 85 8.65 10.64 -9.52
C SER A 85 9.05 9.72 -8.37
N MET A 86 10.05 10.15 -7.63
CA MET A 86 10.54 9.48 -6.44
C MET A 86 10.86 10.48 -5.35
N LEU A 87 10.80 9.99 -4.11
CA LEU A 87 11.01 10.77 -2.90
C LEU A 87 11.91 10.03 -1.93
N PHE A 88 12.72 10.80 -1.23
CA PHE A 88 13.49 10.37 -0.07
C PHE A 88 12.91 11.06 1.16
N VAL A 89 12.51 10.30 2.18
CA VAL A 89 11.83 10.85 3.37
C VAL A 89 12.42 10.29 4.66
N ASP A 90 12.42 11.11 5.71
CA ASP A 90 12.89 10.74 7.05
C ASP A 90 11.79 10.06 7.88
N LEU A 91 11.17 9.03 7.30
CA LEU A 91 10.10 8.25 7.90
C LEU A 91 10.34 6.76 7.67
N LEU A 92 9.91 5.93 8.61
CA LEU A 92 9.85 4.48 8.46
C LEU A 92 8.75 4.06 7.47
N PRO A 93 8.92 2.96 6.71
CA PRO A 93 7.90 2.49 5.78
C PRO A 93 6.53 2.26 6.44
N ASN A 94 6.52 1.71 7.66
CA ASN A 94 5.29 1.44 8.38
C ASN A 94 4.59 2.73 8.84
N HIS A 95 5.33 3.82 9.13
CA HIS A 95 4.71 5.11 9.45
C HIS A 95 4.04 5.70 8.21
N ILE A 96 4.67 5.60 7.05
CA ILE A 96 4.10 6.07 5.77
C ILE A 96 2.80 5.34 5.46
N VAL A 97 2.78 4.02 5.59
CA VAL A 97 1.58 3.23 5.29
C VAL A 97 0.45 3.47 6.29
N LYS A 98 0.76 3.64 7.58
CA LYS A 98 -0.22 4.03 8.61
C LYS A 98 -0.85 5.38 8.30
N GLU A 99 -0.02 6.35 7.93
CA GLU A 99 -0.47 7.70 7.62
C GLU A 99 -1.29 7.75 6.33
N MET A 100 -0.92 6.96 5.32
CA MET A 100 -1.71 6.75 4.11
C MET A 100 -3.12 6.24 4.45
N LEU A 101 -3.23 5.23 5.31
CA LEU A 101 -4.51 4.67 5.73
C LEU A 101 -5.38 5.73 6.44
N ARG A 102 -4.77 6.49 7.36
CA ARG A 102 -5.43 7.59 8.07
C ARG A 102 -5.96 8.66 7.11
N ILE A 103 -5.15 9.09 6.14
CA ILE A 103 -5.52 10.15 5.20
C ILE A 103 -6.60 9.68 4.21
N HIS A 104 -6.52 8.45 3.70
CA HIS A 104 -7.47 7.96 2.69
C HIS A 104 -8.80 7.53 3.26
N LEU A 105 -8.81 6.91 4.45
CA LEU A 105 -10.00 6.23 4.99
C LEU A 105 -10.38 6.69 6.40
N ASN A 106 -9.56 7.51 7.05
CA ASN A 106 -9.71 7.88 8.47
C ASN A 106 -9.78 6.67 9.41
N LEU A 107 -8.93 5.66 9.15
CA LEU A 107 -8.87 4.42 9.94
C LEU A 107 -7.51 4.27 10.63
N ASP A 108 -7.52 3.70 11.83
CA ASP A 108 -6.32 3.25 12.53
C ASP A 108 -5.81 1.90 11.96
N SER A 109 -4.49 1.74 11.93
CA SER A 109 -3.87 0.58 11.31
C SER A 109 -4.10 -0.73 12.06
N GLU A 110 -4.24 -0.69 13.38
CA GLU A 110 -4.31 -1.91 14.19
C GLU A 110 -5.67 -2.58 13.99
N THR A 111 -6.75 -1.82 14.18
CA THR A 111 -8.12 -2.26 13.92
C THR A 111 -8.30 -2.64 12.46
N TYR A 112 -7.72 -1.87 11.52
CA TYR A 112 -7.75 -2.23 10.10
C TYR A 112 -7.13 -3.61 9.86
N ILE A 113 -5.95 -3.88 10.42
CA ILE A 113 -5.23 -5.15 10.23
C ILE A 113 -6.07 -6.31 10.78
N GLN A 114 -6.61 -6.18 12.00
CA GLN A 114 -7.47 -7.19 12.62
C GLN A 114 -8.74 -7.42 11.79
N THR A 115 -9.32 -6.34 11.28
CA THR A 115 -10.54 -6.40 10.46
C THR A 115 -10.27 -7.13 9.16
N ILE A 116 -9.24 -6.75 8.39
CA ILE A 116 -8.89 -7.44 7.14
C ILE A 116 -8.54 -8.91 7.39
N GLN A 117 -7.85 -9.25 8.48
CA GLN A 117 -7.55 -10.64 8.82
C GLN A 117 -8.81 -11.50 8.94
N SER A 118 -9.92 -10.93 9.43
CA SER A 118 -11.20 -11.65 9.59
C SER A 118 -11.84 -12.07 8.26
N PHE A 119 -11.54 -11.39 7.14
CA PHE A 119 -12.08 -11.73 5.82
C PHE A 119 -11.40 -12.94 5.18
N PHE A 120 -10.26 -13.39 5.72
CA PHE A 120 -9.53 -14.53 5.19
C PHE A 120 -9.74 -15.77 6.07
N LYS A 121 -10.23 -16.86 5.47
CA LYS A 121 -10.49 -18.15 6.15
C LYS A 121 -9.29 -18.69 6.94
N LYS A 122 -8.07 -18.37 6.51
CA LYS A 122 -6.83 -18.72 7.22
C LYS A 122 -6.25 -17.46 7.83
N LYS A 123 -5.85 -17.52 9.11
CA LYS A 123 -5.18 -16.41 9.80
C LYS A 123 -3.95 -15.97 9.01
N ILE A 124 -4.05 -14.85 8.30
CA ILE A 124 -2.94 -14.28 7.55
C ILE A 124 -2.06 -13.45 8.48
N LYS A 125 -0.76 -13.72 8.46
CA LYS A 125 0.23 -12.94 9.24
C LYS A 125 0.63 -11.63 8.57
N ILE A 126 0.49 -11.56 7.25
CA ILE A 126 0.92 -10.45 6.40
C ILE A 126 -0.34 -9.86 5.77
N VAL A 127 -0.64 -8.61 6.12
CA VAL A 127 -1.89 -7.93 5.76
C VAL A 127 -1.60 -6.76 4.83
N PRO A 128 -2.16 -6.73 3.61
CA PRO A 128 -2.10 -5.57 2.74
C PRO A 128 -2.86 -4.38 3.32
N ILE A 129 -2.33 -3.17 3.14
CA ILE A 129 -3.03 -1.93 3.45
C ILE A 129 -3.56 -1.35 2.15
N ALA A 130 -4.87 -1.20 2.06
CA ALA A 130 -5.56 -0.75 0.86
C ALA A 130 -6.28 0.57 1.11
N THR A 131 -6.37 1.36 0.04
CA THR A 131 -7.24 2.52 -0.10
C THR A 131 -8.36 2.14 -1.07
N THR A 132 -9.24 3.09 -1.39
CA THR A 132 -10.23 2.90 -2.48
C THR A 132 -9.56 2.75 -3.84
N ASN A 133 -8.37 3.32 -4.02
CA ASN A 133 -7.72 3.47 -5.33
C ASN A 133 -6.62 2.43 -5.59
N PHE A 134 -5.90 2.00 -4.55
CA PHE A 134 -4.81 1.05 -4.71
C PHE A 134 -4.57 0.25 -3.42
N SER A 135 -3.66 -0.73 -3.47
CA SER A 135 -3.22 -1.45 -2.28
C SER A 135 -1.71 -1.60 -2.23
N LEU A 136 -1.17 -1.46 -1.03
CA LEU A 136 0.23 -1.73 -0.72
C LEU A 136 0.30 -3.05 0.04
N LEU A 137 0.99 -4.04 -0.54
CA LEU A 137 1.26 -5.31 0.12
C LEU A 137 2.66 -5.31 0.73
N PRO A 138 2.83 -5.88 1.93
CA PRO A 138 4.15 -6.02 2.54
C PRO A 138 4.87 -7.27 2.01
N ILE A 139 6.08 -7.07 1.51
CA ILE A 139 7.10 -8.09 1.31
C ILE A 139 7.95 -8.15 2.58
N GLY A 140 7.39 -8.77 3.62
CA GLY A 140 7.95 -8.76 4.97
C GLY A 140 6.84 -8.81 6.02
N SER A 141 7.18 -8.52 7.28
CA SER A 141 6.20 -8.38 8.36
C SER A 141 5.64 -6.95 8.41
N ASN A 142 4.35 -6.77 8.66
CA ASN A 142 3.72 -5.45 8.82
C ASN A 142 4.39 -4.53 9.86
N THR A 143 5.15 -5.10 10.81
CA THR A 143 5.82 -4.36 11.90
C THR A 143 7.31 -4.18 11.69
N ASN A 144 7.92 -4.86 10.71
CA ASN A 144 9.36 -4.83 10.50
C ASN A 144 9.76 -3.57 9.71
N LYS A 145 10.79 -2.84 10.17
CA LYS A 145 11.33 -1.66 9.50
C LYS A 145 11.98 -1.94 8.13
N HIS A 146 12.37 -3.19 7.88
CA HIS A 146 12.94 -3.66 6.61
C HIS A 146 11.88 -4.07 5.58
N THR A 147 10.60 -4.01 5.95
CA THR A 147 9.52 -4.42 5.06
C THR A 147 9.42 -3.49 3.86
N ILE A 148 9.47 -4.10 2.69
CA ILE A 148 9.22 -3.44 1.42
C ILE A 148 7.71 -3.49 1.19
N TRP A 149 7.10 -2.36 0.91
CA TRP A 149 5.70 -2.28 0.52
C TRP A 149 5.62 -2.04 -0.97
N ILE A 150 4.81 -2.81 -1.70
CA ILE A 150 4.66 -2.65 -3.15
C ILE A 150 3.19 -2.60 -3.54
N ASN A 151 2.90 -1.88 -4.62
CA ASN A 151 1.60 -1.86 -5.25
C ASN A 151 1.50 -2.96 -6.31
N ALA A 152 0.72 -4.00 -6.02
CA ALA A 152 0.52 -5.12 -6.94
C ALA A 152 -0.08 -4.69 -8.29
N GLY A 153 -0.91 -3.65 -8.31
CA GLY A 153 -1.57 -3.18 -9.51
C GLY A 153 -0.63 -2.58 -10.55
N ARG A 154 0.60 -2.25 -10.14
CA ARG A 154 1.63 -1.63 -10.98
C ARG A 154 2.75 -2.58 -11.38
N VAL A 155 2.69 -3.84 -10.96
CA VAL A 155 3.66 -4.87 -11.33
C VAL A 155 3.37 -5.39 -12.73
N THR A 156 4.35 -5.27 -13.62
CA THR A 156 4.27 -5.76 -15.01
C THR A 156 4.92 -7.12 -15.18
N LYS A 157 5.99 -7.39 -14.43
CA LYS A 157 6.79 -8.62 -14.53
C LYS A 157 7.33 -9.05 -13.18
N THR A 158 7.34 -10.35 -12.94
CA THR A 158 8.09 -11.00 -11.86
C THR A 158 9.05 -12.00 -12.49
N LYS A 159 10.32 -12.02 -12.06
CA LYS A 159 11.31 -12.99 -12.51
C LYS A 159 12.05 -13.57 -11.33
N GLU A 160 11.88 -14.87 -11.10
CA GLU A 160 12.62 -15.60 -10.08
C GLU A 160 14.10 -15.76 -10.44
N LYS A 161 14.96 -15.65 -9.42
CA LYS A 161 16.41 -15.91 -9.46
C LYS A 161 16.82 -16.65 -8.18
N ARG A 162 16.88 -17.98 -8.24
CA ARG A 162 17.19 -18.85 -7.08
C ARG A 162 16.26 -18.56 -5.88
N PHE A 163 16.72 -17.81 -4.89
CA PHE A 163 16.00 -17.52 -3.64
C PHE A 163 15.44 -16.10 -3.55
N HIS A 164 15.60 -15.29 -4.60
CA HIS A 164 15.05 -13.94 -4.70
C HIS A 164 14.27 -13.78 -6.02
N SER A 165 13.48 -12.72 -6.12
CA SER A 165 12.79 -12.36 -7.35
C SER A 165 13.01 -10.90 -7.69
N ILE A 166 12.96 -10.59 -8.98
CA ILE A 166 12.95 -9.23 -9.48
C ILE A 166 11.52 -8.87 -9.86
N ILE A 167 11.01 -7.78 -9.29
CA ILE A 167 9.72 -7.17 -9.58
C ILE A 167 9.97 -5.99 -10.50
N THR A 168 9.27 -5.94 -11.63
CA THR A 168 9.31 -4.80 -12.56
C THR A 168 7.96 -4.08 -12.50
N PHE A 169 8.01 -2.76 -12.38
CA PHE A 169 6.84 -1.89 -12.38
C PHE A 169 6.56 -1.33 -13.79
N ASP A 170 5.36 -0.78 -14.01
CA ASP A 170 4.98 -0.18 -15.31
C ASP A 170 5.77 1.09 -15.67
N ASN A 171 6.40 1.74 -14.70
CA ASN A 171 7.34 2.85 -14.90
C ASN A 171 8.78 2.39 -15.19
N GLY A 172 9.01 1.08 -15.35
CA GLY A 172 10.32 0.50 -15.65
C GLY A 172 11.22 0.28 -14.43
N PHE A 173 10.81 0.69 -13.23
CA PHE A 173 11.59 0.44 -12.01
C PHE A 173 11.69 -1.06 -11.74
N GLN A 174 12.89 -1.55 -11.42
CA GLN A 174 13.14 -2.95 -11.08
C GLN A 174 13.63 -3.09 -9.64
N LEU A 175 12.97 -3.93 -8.86
CA LEU A 175 13.25 -4.14 -7.45
C LEU A 175 13.56 -5.62 -7.18
N SER A 176 14.69 -5.91 -6.57
CA SER A 176 14.99 -7.26 -6.05
C SER A 176 14.41 -7.43 -4.65
N VAL A 177 13.73 -8.55 -4.43
CA VAL A 177 13.16 -8.92 -3.13
C VAL A 177 13.51 -10.35 -2.75
N ASP A 178 13.73 -10.60 -1.46
CA ASP A 178 14.11 -11.92 -0.92
C ASP A 178 12.89 -12.85 -0.76
N ARG A 179 12.16 -13.03 -1.86
CA ARG A 179 11.01 -13.94 -1.97
C ARG A 179 10.99 -14.59 -3.34
N VAL A 180 10.59 -15.85 -3.38
CA VAL A 180 10.29 -16.59 -4.63
C VAL A 180 9.00 -16.06 -5.27
N GLU A 181 8.88 -16.24 -6.58
CA GLU A 181 7.83 -15.62 -7.38
C GLU A 181 6.43 -16.06 -6.93
N LEU A 182 6.27 -17.36 -6.65
CA LEU A 182 5.00 -17.93 -6.20
C LEU A 182 4.48 -17.24 -4.93
N ARG A 183 5.37 -16.92 -3.99
CA ARG A 183 4.99 -16.23 -2.74
C ARG A 183 4.60 -14.78 -2.99
N ILE A 184 5.24 -14.12 -3.94
CA ILE A 184 4.86 -12.76 -4.35
C ILE A 184 3.47 -12.78 -4.98
N GLN A 185 3.18 -13.74 -5.86
CA GLN A 185 1.87 -13.89 -6.51
C GLN A 185 0.75 -14.16 -5.48
N GLU A 186 1.01 -15.00 -4.47
CA GLU A 186 0.07 -15.22 -3.36
C GLU A 186 -0.22 -13.92 -2.57
N LEU A 187 0.82 -13.12 -2.29
CA LEU A 187 0.68 -11.84 -1.60
C LEU A 187 -0.07 -10.81 -2.46
N MET A 188 0.22 -10.76 -3.77
CA MET A 188 -0.49 -9.91 -4.72
C MET A 188 -1.97 -10.25 -4.79
N LYS A 189 -2.33 -11.55 -4.83
CA LYS A 189 -3.74 -11.98 -4.76
C LYS A 189 -4.43 -11.45 -3.51
N ARG A 190 -3.76 -11.52 -2.35
CA ARG A 190 -4.30 -10.94 -1.10
C ARG A 190 -4.42 -9.43 -1.17
N GLY A 191 -3.46 -8.75 -1.79
CA GLY A 191 -3.50 -7.32 -2.05
C GLY A 191 -4.75 -6.92 -2.82
N PHE A 192 -5.02 -7.59 -3.94
CA PHE A 192 -6.21 -7.35 -4.75
C PHE A 192 -7.51 -7.64 -4.02
N LEU A 193 -7.59 -8.74 -3.26
CA LEU A 193 -8.80 -9.04 -2.47
C LEU A 193 -9.03 -8.01 -1.36
N SER A 194 -7.96 -7.55 -0.69
CA SER A 194 -8.06 -6.51 0.34
C SER A 194 -8.48 -5.16 -0.27
N HIS A 195 -7.93 -4.82 -1.45
CA HIS A 195 -8.37 -3.66 -2.24
C HIS A 195 -9.84 -3.79 -2.61
N GLY A 196 -10.29 -4.98 -3.03
CA GLY A 196 -11.69 -5.24 -3.34
C GLY A 196 -12.61 -5.04 -2.14
N VAL A 197 -12.22 -5.52 -0.96
CA VAL A 197 -12.99 -5.32 0.28
C VAL A 197 -13.14 -3.83 0.58
N ILE A 198 -12.04 -3.08 0.60
CA ILE A 198 -12.07 -1.64 0.89
C ILE A 198 -12.83 -0.87 -0.19
N ARG A 199 -12.50 -1.06 -1.47
CA ARG A 199 -13.16 -0.33 -2.54
C ARG A 199 -14.66 -0.57 -2.57
N ARG A 200 -15.10 -1.82 -2.32
CA ARG A 200 -16.51 -2.15 -2.26
C ARG A 200 -17.22 -1.42 -1.13
N ASP A 201 -16.68 -1.36 0.08
CA ASP A 201 -17.33 -0.68 1.21
C ASP A 201 -17.37 0.85 1.07
N PHE A 202 -16.39 1.43 0.38
CA PHE A 202 -16.25 2.88 0.26
C PHE A 202 -16.68 3.43 -1.12
N THR A 203 -17.22 2.59 -2.01
CA THR A 203 -17.78 3.02 -3.30
C THR A 203 -19.27 2.68 -3.36
N PHE A 204 -20.11 3.67 -3.67
CA PHE A 204 -21.58 3.54 -3.65
C PHE A 204 -22.20 2.99 -4.95
N ASN A 205 -21.37 2.59 -5.92
CA ASN A 205 -21.86 2.13 -7.21
C ASN A 205 -22.25 0.66 -7.14
N ALA A 206 -23.46 0.34 -7.61
CA ALA A 206 -23.87 -1.04 -7.80
C ALA A 206 -22.97 -1.69 -8.88
N VAL A 207 -22.34 -2.82 -8.54
CA VAL A 207 -21.46 -3.57 -9.44
C VAL A 207 -22.04 -4.96 -9.64
N HIS A 208 -22.10 -5.40 -10.90
CA HIS A 208 -22.64 -6.71 -11.23
C HIS A 208 -21.73 -7.82 -10.67
N PRO A 209 -22.25 -8.91 -10.08
CA PRO A 209 -21.45 -9.99 -9.48
C PRO A 209 -20.44 -10.65 -10.43
N THR A 210 -20.70 -10.61 -11.73
CA THR A 210 -19.84 -11.18 -12.78
C THR A 210 -18.84 -10.19 -13.36
N THR A 211 -18.76 -8.97 -12.82
CA THR A 211 -17.73 -8.00 -13.22
C THR A 211 -16.37 -8.57 -12.88
N HIS A 212 -15.43 -8.53 -13.84
CA HIS A 212 -14.07 -8.98 -13.56
C HIS A 212 -13.41 -8.10 -12.52
N LEU A 213 -12.64 -8.71 -11.62
CA LEU A 213 -12.00 -7.98 -10.53
C LEU A 213 -11.00 -6.94 -11.05
N PHE A 214 -10.42 -7.18 -12.22
CA PHE A 214 -9.61 -6.19 -12.94
C PHE A 214 -10.31 -4.86 -13.18
N ASP A 215 -11.49 -4.93 -13.77
CA ASP A 215 -12.27 -3.75 -14.16
C ASP A 215 -12.76 -3.04 -12.91
N PHE A 216 -13.23 -3.82 -11.93
CA PHE A 216 -13.67 -3.27 -10.65
C PHE A 216 -12.55 -2.55 -9.91
N LEU A 217 -11.32 -3.10 -9.89
CA LEU A 217 -10.19 -2.49 -9.19
C LEU A 217 -9.44 -1.43 -10.02
N ASN A 218 -9.78 -1.25 -11.29
CA ASN A 218 -9.06 -0.38 -12.24
C ASN A 218 -7.55 -0.71 -12.29
N VAL A 219 -7.22 -1.99 -12.37
CA VAL A 219 -5.83 -2.48 -12.41
C VAL A 219 -5.42 -2.76 -13.85
N SER A 220 -4.19 -2.35 -14.21
CA SER A 220 -3.64 -2.62 -15.54
C SER A 220 -3.56 -4.13 -15.82
N SER A 221 -3.99 -4.53 -17.02
CA SER A 221 -3.89 -5.91 -17.51
C SER A 221 -2.47 -6.22 -17.98
N THR A 222 -1.62 -6.65 -17.05
CA THR A 222 -0.24 -7.10 -17.30
C THR A 222 -0.20 -8.63 -17.34
N GLU A 223 0.90 -9.22 -17.78
CA GLU A 223 1.06 -10.68 -17.74
C GLU A 223 0.90 -11.22 -16.31
N VAL A 224 1.51 -10.55 -15.34
CA VAL A 224 1.48 -10.94 -13.93
C VAL A 224 0.08 -10.79 -13.34
N THR A 225 -0.54 -9.62 -13.53
CA THR A 225 -1.87 -9.39 -12.98
C THR A 225 -2.88 -10.34 -13.64
N ARG A 226 -2.74 -10.64 -14.95
CA ARG A 226 -3.65 -11.56 -15.64
C ARG A 226 -3.56 -12.95 -15.06
N LYS A 227 -2.34 -13.43 -14.81
CA LYS A 227 -2.12 -14.73 -14.17
C LYS A 227 -2.78 -14.82 -12.79
N ILE A 228 -2.78 -13.75 -12.00
CA ILE A 228 -3.30 -13.72 -10.63
C ILE A 228 -4.83 -13.55 -10.58
N LEU A 229 -5.36 -12.67 -11.44
CA LEU A 229 -6.75 -12.21 -11.39
C LEU A 229 -7.67 -12.85 -12.44
N LYS A 230 -7.14 -13.69 -13.35
CA LYS A 230 -7.84 -14.24 -14.54
C LYS A 230 -9.30 -14.61 -14.31
N GLU A 231 -9.56 -15.34 -13.24
CA GLU A 231 -10.86 -15.94 -12.92
C GLU A 231 -11.57 -15.26 -11.76
N LEU A 232 -10.97 -14.21 -11.19
CA LEU A 232 -11.55 -13.51 -10.06
C LEU A 232 -12.57 -12.48 -10.55
N LEU A 233 -13.76 -12.59 -10.00
CA LEU A 233 -14.89 -11.73 -10.23
C LEU A 233 -15.21 -10.93 -8.96
N TYR A 234 -16.08 -9.94 -9.08
CA TYR A 234 -16.56 -9.15 -7.95
C TYR A 234 -17.18 -10.02 -6.84
N ARG A 235 -17.90 -11.09 -7.20
CA ARG A 235 -18.47 -12.05 -6.24
C ARG A 235 -17.42 -12.83 -5.43
N ASP A 236 -16.18 -12.89 -5.90
CA ASP A 236 -15.09 -13.62 -5.24
C ASP A 236 -14.39 -12.76 -4.17
N ILE A 237 -14.70 -11.47 -4.10
CA ILE A 237 -14.24 -10.61 -3.02
C ILE A 237 -14.97 -11.06 -1.73
N PRO A 238 -14.27 -11.39 -0.63
CA PRO A 238 -14.89 -11.95 0.57
C PRO A 238 -16.01 -11.09 1.15
N ASP A 239 -17.12 -11.69 1.54
CA ASP A 239 -18.27 -11.03 2.18
C ASP A 239 -18.96 -9.97 1.29
N LYS A 240 -19.78 -9.08 1.87
CA LYS A 240 -20.64 -8.11 1.15
C LYS A 240 -20.26 -6.66 1.46
N HIS A 241 -20.88 -5.73 0.73
CA HIS A 241 -20.79 -4.29 1.01
C HIS A 241 -21.31 -3.98 2.41
N GLY A 242 -20.55 -3.18 3.15
CA GLY A 242 -20.83 -2.74 4.53
C GLY A 242 -20.25 -3.65 5.61
N ASP A 243 -19.82 -4.87 5.25
CA ASP A 243 -19.31 -5.83 6.21
C ASP A 243 -17.94 -5.41 6.77
N PHE A 244 -17.12 -4.67 6.01
CA PHE A 244 -15.83 -4.19 6.50
C PHE A 244 -16.02 -3.10 7.54
N LEU A 245 -16.83 -2.08 7.25
CA LEU A 245 -17.08 -0.99 8.20
C LEU A 245 -17.75 -1.50 9.48
N ALA A 246 -18.75 -2.38 9.37
CA ALA A 246 -19.43 -2.97 10.53
C ALA A 246 -18.46 -3.76 11.44
N ARG A 247 -17.57 -4.55 10.84
CA ARG A 247 -16.53 -5.29 11.59
C ARG A 247 -15.46 -4.37 12.15
N TYR A 248 -15.07 -3.35 11.40
CA TYR A 248 -14.10 -2.36 11.85
C TYR A 248 -14.60 -1.64 13.10
N GLU A 249 -15.83 -1.12 13.08
CA GLU A 249 -16.44 -0.47 14.25
C GLU A 249 -16.51 -1.41 15.47
N SER A 250 -16.88 -2.66 15.25
CA SER A 250 -16.94 -3.68 16.30
C SER A 250 -15.55 -3.92 16.91
N ASN A 251 -14.53 -4.13 16.08
CA ASN A 251 -13.15 -4.35 16.51
C ASN A 251 -12.58 -3.10 17.21
N HIS A 252 -12.88 -1.91 16.69
CA HIS A 252 -12.40 -0.65 17.26
C HIS A 252 -12.95 -0.45 18.68
N ARG A 253 -14.25 -0.70 18.88
CA ARG A 253 -14.88 -0.63 20.21
C ARG A 253 -14.28 -1.63 21.19
N LEU A 254 -13.97 -2.85 20.73
CA LEU A 254 -13.33 -3.87 21.56
C LEU A 254 -11.91 -3.48 21.95
N LEU A 255 -11.11 -2.96 21.01
CA LEU A 255 -9.75 -2.49 21.28
C LEU A 255 -9.75 -1.35 22.29
N TYR A 256 -10.64 -0.38 22.11
CA TYR A 256 -10.76 0.78 23.00
C TYR A 256 -11.19 0.39 24.41
N ARG A 257 -12.15 -0.55 24.56
CA ARG A 257 -12.53 -1.10 25.87
C ARG A 257 -11.34 -1.75 26.59
N LYS A 258 -10.54 -2.56 25.88
CA LYS A 258 -9.35 -3.20 26.46
C LYS A 258 -8.30 -2.20 26.92
N LEU A 259 -8.12 -1.10 26.19
CA LEU A 259 -7.22 -0.03 26.59
C LEU A 259 -7.70 0.65 27.89
N ILE A 260 -9.00 0.96 27.96
CA ILE A 260 -9.60 1.54 29.18
C ILE A 260 -9.46 0.59 30.38
N PHE A 261 -9.81 -0.68 30.24
CA PHE A 261 -9.72 -1.62 31.36
C PHE A 261 -8.28 -1.82 31.83
N LYS A 262 -7.32 -1.83 30.90
CA LYS A 262 -5.90 -1.87 31.24
C LYS A 262 -5.42 -0.60 31.94
N GLU A 263 -5.91 0.58 31.56
CA GLU A 263 -5.59 1.85 32.23
C GLU A 263 -6.22 1.95 33.63
N LEU A 264 -7.32 1.25 33.86
CA LEU A 264 -8.07 1.26 35.12
C LEU A 264 -7.73 0.09 36.06
N ASP A 265 -6.77 -0.79 35.71
CA ASP A 265 -6.43 -2.03 36.47
C ASP A 265 -7.67 -2.89 36.81
N ILE A 266 -8.66 -2.92 35.90
CA ILE A 266 -9.86 -3.75 36.05
C ILE A 266 -9.60 -5.06 35.30
N GLU A 267 -9.56 -6.20 36.01
CA GLU A 267 -9.55 -7.52 35.39
C GLU A 267 -10.91 -7.81 34.70
N GLU A 268 -10.85 -8.37 33.49
CA GLU A 268 -11.99 -8.62 32.57
C GLU A 268 -12.96 -9.70 33.10
#